data_AF-J0LBW7-F1
#
_entry.id   AF-J0LBW7-F1
#
_cell.length_a   1.000
_cell.length_b   1.000
_cell.length_c   1.000
_cell.angle_alpha   90.00
_cell.angle_beta   90.00
_cell.angle_gamma   90.00
#
_symmetry.space_group_name_H-M   'P 1'
#
loop_
_entity.id
_entity.type
_entity.pdbx_description
1 polymer ?
#
loop_
_entity_poly.entity_id
_entity_poly.type
_entity_poly.pdbx_seq_one_letter_code
_entity_poly.pdbx_strand_id
1 'polypeptide(L)'
;MSKSVADSLEKFSKNISDSNNKLAQNIENSNSKLLESLLFSINAFATHLESIDEKVSEFAKMVMQKAIDLKINENSEYWQKIFSEMENIAKEFENQKKRIIKLESLLEESRNELEELQKNSNGDSEKLQTRISELENELESLRANQKKLLHEKDEKISELENEISRLNDEVKNCSKSVSNSEPILEETDRYKIFESTFLDKKTDLMWEKKNPENIEDEFTWKEVFSYAEKLNSQNYGGYSNWRVPTRDELKTLLTEYYGEHDYNYWDSWFDKHKNKRNNERFLDNEISQFLPYHSWSSDIGKDNNSGSWVVNFDDGYDSWRYQTGDRFAVCVRDL
;
A
#
# COMPACT_ATOMS: atom_id res chain seq x y z
N MET A 1 11.77 -5.72 9.15
CA MET A 1 10.77 -6.64 8.61
C MET A 1 10.57 -6.39 7.11
N SER A 2 11.38 -6.94 6.22
CA SER A 2 12.63 -7.66 6.41
C SER A 2 13.14 -8.07 5.04
N LYS A 3 14.43 -7.90 4.83
CA LYS A 3 15.29 -8.66 3.93
C LYS A 3 14.85 -10.12 3.74
N SER A 4 14.36 -10.77 4.81
CA SER A 4 13.72 -12.09 4.79
C SER A 4 12.51 -12.26 3.84
N VAL A 5 11.70 -11.23 3.58
CA VAL A 5 10.59 -11.29 2.60
C VAL A 5 11.14 -11.24 1.18
N ALA A 6 12.13 -10.38 0.93
CA ALA A 6 12.81 -10.30 -0.37
C ALA A 6 13.58 -11.58 -0.69
N ASP A 7 14.34 -12.12 0.27
CA ASP A 7 15.06 -13.38 0.15
C ASP A 7 14.10 -14.57 -0.06
N SER A 8 12.91 -14.53 0.56
CA SER A 8 11.88 -15.55 0.36
C SER A 8 11.24 -15.48 -1.01
N LEU A 9 11.00 -14.27 -1.55
CA LEU A 9 10.46 -14.07 -2.88
C LEU A 9 11.48 -14.44 -3.97
N GLU A 10 12.76 -14.12 -3.78
CA GLU A 10 13.83 -14.51 -4.70
C GLU A 10 14.02 -16.04 -4.73
N LYS A 11 13.98 -16.67 -3.55
CA LYS A 11 14.03 -18.13 -3.43
C LYS A 11 12.79 -18.80 -4.05
N PHE A 12 11.61 -18.20 -3.89
CA PHE A 12 10.37 -18.69 -4.48
C PHE A 12 10.36 -18.58 -6.01
N SER A 13 10.84 -17.46 -6.55
CA SER A 13 10.98 -17.24 -7.99
C SER A 13 11.95 -18.24 -8.62
N LYS A 14 13.13 -18.45 -7.99
CA LYS A 14 14.11 -19.44 -8.43
C LYS A 14 13.54 -20.87 -8.43
N ASN A 15 12.79 -21.23 -7.39
CA ASN A 15 12.15 -22.55 -7.30
C ASN A 15 11.10 -22.79 -8.40
N ILE A 16 10.34 -21.77 -8.79
CA ILE A 16 9.37 -21.88 -9.88
C ILE A 16 10.07 -22.07 -11.22
N SER A 17 11.13 -21.29 -11.49
CA SER A 17 11.92 -21.42 -12.72
C SER A 17 12.57 -22.80 -12.85
N ASP A 18 13.20 -23.27 -11.78
CA ASP A 18 13.84 -24.60 -11.74
C ASP A 18 12.81 -25.73 -11.91
N SER A 19 11.60 -25.57 -11.38
CA SER A 19 10.53 -26.56 -11.50
C SER A 19 9.94 -26.62 -12.91
N ASN A 20 9.74 -25.48 -13.56
CA ASN A 20 9.22 -25.41 -14.93
C ASN A 20 10.22 -25.97 -15.94
N ASN A 21 11.51 -25.66 -15.80
CA ASN A 21 12.56 -26.20 -16.66
C ASN A 21 12.69 -27.74 -16.50
N LYS A 22 12.61 -28.24 -15.26
CA LYS A 22 12.58 -29.70 -15.01
C LYS A 22 11.34 -30.36 -15.63
N LEU A 23 10.17 -29.71 -15.59
CA LEU A 23 8.94 -30.27 -16.16
C LEU A 23 9.04 -30.39 -17.68
N ALA A 24 9.52 -29.34 -18.37
CA ALA A 24 9.71 -29.36 -19.82
C ALA A 24 10.71 -30.44 -20.26
N GLN A 25 11.85 -30.52 -19.56
CA GLN A 25 12.90 -31.51 -19.84
C GLN A 25 12.43 -32.95 -19.56
N ASN A 26 11.57 -33.15 -18.56
CA ASN A 26 10.99 -34.46 -18.25
C ASN A 26 9.97 -34.91 -19.31
N ILE A 27 9.14 -34.01 -19.84
CA ILE A 27 8.18 -34.31 -20.90
C ILE A 27 8.93 -34.69 -22.19
N GLU A 28 9.97 -33.94 -22.54
CA GLU A 28 10.79 -34.18 -23.72
C GLU A 28 11.54 -35.52 -23.67
N ASN A 29 12.19 -35.81 -22.54
CA ASN A 29 12.89 -37.08 -22.31
C ASN A 29 11.92 -38.28 -22.33
N SER A 30 10.68 -38.10 -21.89
CA SER A 30 9.67 -39.15 -21.89
C SER A 30 9.20 -39.49 -23.32
N ASN A 31 9.02 -38.49 -24.18
CA ASN A 31 8.60 -38.69 -25.57
C ASN A 31 9.69 -39.36 -26.42
N SER A 32 10.95 -38.97 -26.24
CA SER A 32 12.10 -39.60 -26.92
C SER A 32 12.22 -41.09 -26.58
N LYS A 33 12.10 -41.46 -25.29
CA LYS A 33 12.14 -42.86 -24.86
C LYS A 33 10.99 -43.70 -25.41
N LEU A 34 9.79 -43.13 -25.51
CA LEU A 34 8.62 -43.80 -26.11
C LEU A 34 8.84 -44.09 -27.60
N LEU A 35 9.41 -43.13 -28.35
CA LEU A 35 9.74 -43.29 -29.76
C LEU A 35 10.82 -44.37 -30.01
N GLU A 36 11.89 -44.37 -29.20
CA GLU A 36 12.93 -45.41 -29.29
C GLU A 36 12.36 -46.80 -28.99
N SER A 37 11.50 -46.92 -27.98
CA SER A 37 10.81 -48.18 -27.65
C SER A 37 9.88 -48.65 -28.77
N LEU A 38 9.20 -47.72 -29.45
CA LEU A 38 8.31 -48.04 -30.57
C LEU A 38 9.11 -48.54 -31.78
N LEU A 39 10.22 -47.87 -32.11
CA LEU A 39 11.10 -48.22 -33.24
C LEU A 39 11.76 -49.58 -33.02
N PHE A 40 12.21 -49.85 -31.79
CA PHE A 40 12.69 -51.17 -31.40
C PHE A 40 11.63 -52.26 -31.62
N SER A 41 10.38 -51.98 -31.23
CA SER A 41 9.26 -52.92 -31.40
C SER A 41 8.90 -53.14 -32.88
N ILE A 42 8.96 -52.10 -33.71
CA ILE A 42 8.70 -52.19 -35.15
C ILE A 42 9.78 -53.01 -35.85
N ASN A 43 11.06 -52.77 -35.55
CA ASN A 43 12.17 -53.55 -36.12
C ASN A 43 12.12 -55.02 -35.69
N ALA A 44 11.77 -55.29 -34.43
CA ALA A 44 11.54 -56.65 -33.95
C ALA A 44 10.38 -57.34 -34.70
N PHE A 45 9.34 -56.60 -35.09
CA PHE A 45 8.24 -57.11 -35.88
C PHE A 45 8.63 -57.36 -37.35
N ALA A 46 9.39 -56.45 -37.96
CA ALA A 46 9.90 -56.59 -39.34
C ALA A 46 10.80 -57.82 -39.49
N THR A 47 11.77 -58.00 -38.59
CA THR A 47 12.64 -59.19 -38.55
C THR A 47 11.86 -60.49 -38.34
N HIS A 48 10.80 -60.46 -37.52
CA HIS A 48 9.93 -61.61 -37.36
C HIS A 48 9.17 -61.95 -38.65
N LEU A 49 8.74 -60.95 -39.42
CA LEU A 49 8.08 -61.17 -40.71
C LEU A 49 9.00 -61.70 -41.80
N GLU A 50 10.25 -61.26 -41.85
CA GLU A 50 11.26 -61.86 -42.74
C GLU A 50 11.46 -63.35 -42.42
N SER A 51 11.52 -63.69 -41.13
CA SER A 51 11.59 -65.09 -40.69
C SER A 51 10.34 -65.89 -41.06
N ILE A 52 9.16 -65.29 -41.01
CA ILE A 52 7.91 -65.92 -41.46
C ILE A 52 7.92 -66.12 -42.97
N ASP A 53 8.39 -65.13 -43.75
CA ASP A 53 8.51 -65.21 -45.20
C ASP A 53 9.41 -66.37 -45.64
N GLU A 54 10.55 -66.53 -44.99
CA GLU A 54 11.49 -67.63 -45.24
C GLU A 54 10.84 -68.99 -44.93
N LYS A 55 10.14 -69.10 -43.80
CA LYS A 55 9.42 -70.32 -43.41
C LYS A 55 8.25 -70.65 -44.34
N VAL A 56 7.51 -69.65 -44.81
CA VAL A 56 6.42 -69.84 -45.79
C VAL A 56 7.01 -70.29 -47.12
N SER A 57 8.14 -69.74 -47.54
CA SER A 57 8.86 -70.13 -48.75
C SER A 57 9.38 -71.57 -48.67
N GLU A 58 9.93 -71.96 -47.52
CA GLU A 58 10.38 -73.33 -47.25
C GLU A 58 9.22 -74.32 -47.19
N PHE A 59 8.13 -73.97 -46.52
CA PHE A 59 6.90 -74.76 -46.49
C PHE A 59 6.30 -74.92 -47.89
N ALA A 60 6.27 -73.87 -48.71
CA ALA A 60 5.81 -73.95 -50.10
C ALA A 60 6.66 -74.91 -50.93
N LYS A 61 7.99 -74.88 -50.78
CA LYS A 61 8.91 -75.85 -51.40
C LYS A 61 8.63 -77.28 -50.93
N MET A 62 8.42 -77.48 -49.62
CA MET A 62 8.09 -78.79 -49.06
C MET A 62 6.76 -79.32 -49.60
N VAL A 63 5.73 -78.49 -49.68
CA VAL A 63 4.41 -78.85 -50.21
C VAL A 63 4.49 -79.18 -51.69
N MET A 64 5.20 -78.39 -52.50
CA MET A 64 5.42 -78.67 -53.93
C MET A 64 6.18 -79.99 -54.12
N GLN A 65 7.25 -80.22 -53.35
CA GLN A 65 8.00 -81.48 -53.42
C GLN A 65 7.12 -82.67 -53.05
N LYS A 66 6.30 -82.54 -51.99
CA LYS A 66 5.39 -83.60 -51.55
C LYS A 66 4.27 -83.88 -52.56
N ALA A 67 3.77 -82.86 -53.25
CA ALA A 67 2.78 -83.00 -54.32
C ALA A 67 3.33 -83.80 -55.51
N ILE A 68 4.58 -83.51 -55.89
CA ILE A 68 5.33 -84.26 -56.92
C ILE A 68 5.50 -85.71 -56.49
N ASP A 69 5.96 -85.95 -55.27
CA ASP A 69 6.21 -87.31 -54.73
C ASP A 69 4.92 -88.16 -54.70
N LEU A 70 3.77 -87.54 -54.43
CA LEU A 70 2.46 -88.20 -54.36
C LEU A 70 1.74 -88.26 -55.72
N LYS A 71 2.36 -87.78 -56.82
CA LYS A 71 1.78 -87.70 -58.18
C LYS A 71 0.39 -87.08 -58.21
N ILE A 72 0.14 -86.08 -57.36
CA ILE A 72 -1.20 -85.55 -57.25
C ILE A 72 -1.54 -84.74 -58.49
N ASN A 73 -2.69 -85.02 -59.10
CA ASN A 73 -3.16 -84.29 -60.26
C ASN A 73 -3.42 -82.83 -59.88
N GLU A 74 -2.66 -81.91 -60.46
CA GLU A 74 -2.75 -80.46 -60.26
C GLU A 74 -4.18 -79.92 -60.53
N ASN A 75 -5.01 -80.67 -61.27
CA ASN A 75 -6.40 -80.34 -61.56
C ASN A 75 -7.42 -80.81 -60.49
N SER A 76 -6.96 -81.35 -59.36
CA SER A 76 -7.82 -81.68 -58.22
C SER A 76 -8.36 -80.41 -57.54
N GLU A 77 -9.66 -80.35 -57.31
CA GLU A 77 -10.35 -79.22 -56.65
C GLU A 77 -9.74 -78.89 -55.28
N TYR A 78 -9.26 -79.89 -54.53
CA TYR A 78 -8.62 -79.71 -53.23
C TYR A 78 -7.23 -79.05 -53.35
N TRP A 79 -6.46 -79.39 -54.38
CA TRP A 79 -5.16 -78.78 -54.65
C TRP A 79 -5.28 -77.35 -55.13
N GLN A 80 -6.25 -77.09 -56.02
CA GLN A 80 -6.57 -75.73 -56.46
C GLN A 80 -7.00 -74.84 -55.29
N LYS A 81 -7.78 -75.37 -54.35
CA LYS A 81 -8.16 -74.64 -53.13
C LYS A 81 -6.97 -74.30 -52.25
N ILE A 82 -6.13 -75.28 -51.89
CA ILE A 82 -4.92 -75.06 -51.09
C ILE A 82 -3.99 -74.05 -51.78
N PHE A 83 -3.78 -74.20 -53.09
CA PHE A 83 -2.91 -73.30 -53.84
C PHE A 83 -3.45 -71.87 -53.85
N SER A 84 -4.76 -71.67 -54.06
CA SER A 84 -5.37 -70.33 -54.01
C SER A 84 -5.35 -69.72 -52.61
N GLU A 85 -5.50 -70.52 -51.54
CA GLU A 85 -5.36 -70.05 -50.16
C GLU A 85 -3.92 -69.64 -49.87
N MET A 86 -2.93 -70.41 -50.35
CA MET A 86 -1.51 -70.06 -50.25
C MET A 86 -1.17 -68.78 -51.03
N GLU A 87 -1.70 -68.61 -52.26
CA GLU A 87 -1.54 -67.38 -53.03
C GLU A 87 -2.19 -66.17 -52.35
N ASN A 88 -3.37 -66.34 -51.74
CA ASN A 88 -4.02 -65.27 -50.99
C ASN A 88 -3.24 -64.90 -49.73
N ILE A 89 -2.72 -65.88 -49.00
CA ILE A 89 -1.84 -65.65 -47.84
C ILE A 89 -0.58 -64.91 -48.27
N ALA A 90 0.06 -65.34 -49.36
CA ALA A 90 1.25 -64.66 -49.91
C ALA A 90 0.96 -63.21 -50.32
N LYS A 91 -0.19 -62.96 -50.96
CA LYS A 91 -0.63 -61.59 -51.30
C LYS A 91 -0.87 -60.73 -50.06
N GLU A 92 -1.47 -61.29 -49.01
CA GLU A 92 -1.69 -60.56 -47.76
C GLU A 92 -0.36 -60.25 -47.07
N PHE A 93 0.59 -61.19 -47.04
CA PHE A 93 1.94 -60.93 -46.52
C PHE A 93 2.66 -59.82 -47.28
N GLU A 94 2.60 -59.83 -48.61
CA GLU A 94 3.19 -58.79 -49.44
C GLU A 94 2.54 -57.42 -49.19
N ASN A 95 1.23 -57.39 -48.92
CA ASN A 95 0.52 -56.18 -48.54
C ASN A 95 0.94 -55.67 -47.16
N GLN A 96 1.14 -56.57 -46.20
CA GLN A 96 1.64 -56.22 -44.86
C GLN A 96 3.09 -55.68 -44.93
N LYS A 97 3.96 -56.26 -45.76
CA LYS A 97 5.32 -55.71 -46.00
C LYS A 97 5.26 -54.27 -46.51
N LYS A 98 4.39 -53.97 -47.49
CA LYS A 98 4.20 -52.61 -48.01
C LYS A 98 3.71 -51.64 -46.94
N ARG A 99 2.83 -52.08 -46.04
CA ARG A 99 2.36 -51.26 -44.91
C ARG A 99 3.48 -50.94 -43.93
N ILE A 100 4.37 -51.89 -43.65
CA ILE A 100 5.52 -51.69 -42.76
C ILE A 100 6.51 -50.71 -43.36
N ILE A 101 6.88 -50.87 -44.63
CA ILE A 101 7.76 -49.90 -45.33
C ILE A 101 7.16 -48.48 -45.28
N LYS A 102 5.84 -48.35 -45.43
CA LYS A 102 5.17 -47.04 -45.32
C LYS A 102 5.23 -46.49 -43.90
N LEU A 103 5.05 -47.33 -42.87
CA LEU A 103 5.16 -46.92 -41.47
C LEU A 103 6.59 -46.52 -41.11
N GLU A 104 7.61 -47.24 -41.60
CA GLU A 104 9.03 -46.89 -41.42
C GLU A 104 9.34 -45.51 -42.02
N SER A 105 8.84 -45.24 -43.23
CA SER A 105 9.00 -43.94 -43.89
C SER A 105 8.36 -42.80 -43.09
N LEU A 106 7.12 -42.96 -42.64
CA LEU A 106 6.42 -41.94 -41.82
C LEU A 106 7.07 -41.73 -40.46
N LEU A 107 7.65 -42.78 -39.89
CA LEU A 107 8.32 -42.71 -38.60
C LEU A 107 9.67 -42.00 -38.72
N GLU A 108 10.40 -42.23 -39.82
CA GLU A 108 11.63 -41.50 -40.14
C GLU A 108 11.34 -40.03 -40.47
N GLU A 109 10.24 -39.72 -41.17
CA GLU A 109 9.77 -38.36 -41.40
C GLU A 109 9.45 -37.65 -40.07
N SER A 110 8.69 -38.31 -39.18
CA SER A 110 8.38 -37.80 -37.84
C SER A 110 9.65 -37.61 -36.99
N ARG A 111 10.67 -38.47 -37.15
CA ARG A 111 11.97 -38.33 -36.49
C ARG A 111 12.75 -37.15 -37.03
N ASN A 112 12.78 -36.95 -38.35
CA ASN A 112 13.45 -35.80 -38.97
C ASN A 112 12.78 -34.49 -38.55
N GLU A 113 11.45 -34.45 -38.50
CA GLU A 113 10.70 -33.32 -37.94
C GLU A 113 11.06 -33.08 -36.46
N LEU A 114 11.16 -34.14 -35.65
CA LEU A 114 11.60 -34.03 -34.26
C LEU A 114 13.05 -33.53 -34.15
N GLU A 115 13.96 -34.00 -35.01
CA GLU A 115 15.37 -33.58 -35.05
C GLU A 115 15.52 -32.14 -35.55
N GLU A 116 14.69 -31.68 -36.49
CA GLU A 116 14.60 -30.27 -36.90
C GLU A 116 14.01 -29.39 -35.80
N LEU A 117 12.96 -29.84 -35.11
CA LEU A 117 12.41 -29.16 -33.94
C LEU A 117 13.45 -29.08 -32.81
N GLN A 118 14.26 -30.12 -32.60
CA GLN A 118 15.38 -30.14 -31.65
C GLN A 118 16.53 -29.21 -32.06
N LYS A 119 16.85 -29.14 -33.36
CA LYS A 119 17.89 -28.21 -33.88
C LYS A 119 17.46 -26.74 -33.78
N ASN A 120 16.20 -26.43 -34.10
CA ASN A 120 15.64 -25.08 -33.95
C ASN A 120 15.52 -24.67 -32.48
N SER A 121 15.13 -25.61 -31.60
CA SER A 121 15.16 -25.47 -30.14
C SER A 121 16.56 -25.13 -29.62
N ASN A 122 17.61 -25.82 -30.06
CA ASN A 122 18.97 -25.60 -29.56
C ASN A 122 19.64 -24.32 -30.10
N GLY A 123 19.43 -23.95 -31.37
CA GLY A 123 20.02 -22.73 -31.94
C GLY A 123 19.42 -21.44 -31.38
N ASP A 124 18.11 -21.43 -31.13
CA ASP A 124 17.44 -20.32 -30.45
C ASP A 124 17.70 -20.37 -28.94
N SER A 125 17.84 -21.55 -28.32
CA SER A 125 18.25 -21.70 -26.91
C SER A 125 19.68 -21.20 -26.67
N GLU A 126 20.64 -21.45 -27.55
CA GLU A 126 22.02 -20.95 -27.40
C GLU A 126 22.11 -19.43 -27.59
N LYS A 127 21.36 -18.88 -28.56
CA LYS A 127 21.19 -17.42 -28.72
C LYS A 127 20.47 -16.80 -27.52
N LEU A 128 19.42 -17.44 -27.00
CA LEU A 128 18.71 -17.01 -25.81
C LEU A 128 19.58 -17.14 -24.56
N GLN A 129 20.42 -18.17 -24.43
CA GLN A 129 21.37 -18.34 -23.33
C GLN A 129 22.48 -17.30 -23.38
N THR A 130 22.99 -17.00 -24.59
CA THR A 130 23.93 -15.89 -24.79
C THR A 130 23.27 -14.57 -24.41
N ARG A 131 22.03 -14.34 -24.87
CA ARG A 131 21.28 -13.12 -24.54
C ARG A 131 20.89 -13.04 -23.06
N ILE A 132 20.56 -14.15 -22.42
CA ILE A 132 20.31 -14.25 -20.98
C ILE A 132 21.60 -13.93 -20.23
N SER A 133 22.75 -14.49 -20.64
CA SER A 133 24.05 -14.19 -20.02
C SER A 133 24.44 -12.71 -20.19
N GLU A 134 24.18 -12.11 -21.35
CA GLU A 134 24.36 -10.67 -21.56
C GLU A 134 23.44 -9.84 -20.67
N LEU A 135 22.15 -10.19 -20.60
CA LEU A 135 21.18 -9.51 -19.77
C LEU A 135 21.48 -9.69 -18.27
N GLU A 136 21.98 -10.84 -17.85
CA GLU A 136 22.42 -11.09 -16.47
C GLU A 136 23.63 -10.21 -16.12
N ASN A 137 24.60 -10.09 -17.03
CA ASN A 137 25.74 -9.19 -16.85
C ASN A 137 25.32 -7.71 -16.81
N GLU A 138 24.41 -7.31 -17.70
CA GLU A 138 23.84 -5.95 -17.70
C GLU A 138 23.07 -5.68 -16.41
N LEU A 139 22.25 -6.64 -15.96
CA LEU A 139 21.46 -6.55 -14.74
C LEU A 139 22.34 -6.51 -13.49
N GLU A 140 23.46 -7.23 -13.46
CA GLU A 140 24.44 -7.15 -12.39
C GLU A 140 25.16 -5.79 -12.37
N SER A 141 25.49 -5.24 -13.54
CA SER A 141 26.06 -3.88 -13.64
C SER A 141 25.06 -2.82 -13.16
N LEU A 142 23.78 -2.97 -13.50
CA LEU A 142 22.71 -2.07 -13.06
C LEU A 142 22.46 -2.19 -11.56
N ARG A 143 22.48 -3.40 -11.00
CA ARG A 143 22.40 -3.63 -9.54
C ARG A 143 23.58 -2.99 -8.81
N ALA A 144 24.79 -3.11 -9.34
CA ALA A 144 25.97 -2.47 -8.78
C ALA A 144 25.85 -0.94 -8.81
N ASN A 145 25.38 -0.37 -9.92
CA ASN A 145 25.11 1.07 -10.04
C ASN A 145 24.00 1.53 -9.09
N GLN A 146 22.90 0.78 -8.97
CA GLN A 146 21.81 1.09 -8.05
C GLN A 146 22.28 1.03 -6.60
N LYS A 147 23.12 0.06 -6.23
CA LYS A 147 23.72 -0.03 -4.90
C LYS A 147 24.64 1.15 -4.60
N LYS A 148 25.45 1.57 -5.58
CA LYS A 148 26.29 2.76 -5.47
C LYS A 148 25.45 4.03 -5.29
N LEU A 149 24.42 4.19 -6.12
CA LEU A 149 23.49 5.32 -6.01
C LEU A 149 22.76 5.32 -4.67
N LEU A 150 22.30 4.16 -4.20
CA LEU A 150 21.66 4.03 -2.89
C LEU A 150 22.62 4.44 -1.78
N HIS A 151 23.88 4.01 -1.84
CA HIS A 151 24.90 4.41 -0.87
C HIS A 151 25.16 5.93 -0.89
N GLU A 152 25.30 6.54 -2.07
CA GLU A 152 25.44 8.00 -2.21
C GLU A 152 24.20 8.74 -1.67
N LYS A 153 23.00 8.20 -1.86
CA LYS A 153 21.76 8.76 -1.32
C LYS A 153 21.69 8.60 0.20
N ASP A 154 22.08 7.46 0.75
CA ASP A 154 22.13 7.21 2.18
C ASP A 154 23.16 8.12 2.86
N GLU A 155 24.33 8.34 2.23
CA GLU A 155 25.31 9.32 2.70
C GLU A 155 24.73 10.74 2.71
N LYS A 156 24.00 11.12 1.65
CA LYS A 156 23.37 12.44 1.60
C LYS A 156 22.23 12.57 2.61
N ILE A 157 21.45 11.52 2.82
CA ILE A 157 20.44 11.46 3.88
C ILE A 157 21.11 11.64 5.23
N SER A 158 22.21 10.93 5.52
CA SER A 158 22.93 11.08 6.78
C SER A 158 23.51 12.48 6.96
N GLU A 159 24.04 13.10 5.90
CA GLU A 159 24.49 14.49 5.93
C GLU A 159 23.33 15.45 6.24
N LEU A 160 22.18 15.27 5.59
CA LEU A 160 20.97 16.06 5.83
C LEU A 160 20.39 15.81 7.22
N GLU A 161 20.42 14.57 7.73
CA GLU A 161 19.99 14.23 9.09
C GLU A 161 20.90 14.90 10.12
N ASN A 162 22.21 14.92 9.88
CA ASN A 162 23.17 15.65 10.72
C ASN A 162 22.92 17.16 10.65
N GLU A 163 22.63 17.70 9.47
CA GLU A 163 22.29 19.11 9.29
C GLU A 163 20.95 19.47 9.96
N ILE A 164 19.92 18.62 9.83
CA ILE A 164 18.65 18.75 10.55
C ILE A 164 18.88 18.65 12.06
N SER A 165 19.72 17.73 12.54
CA SER A 165 20.05 17.63 13.97
C SER A 165 20.75 18.89 14.45
N ARG A 166 21.73 19.40 13.69
CA ARG A 166 22.43 20.63 14.00
C ARG A 166 21.48 21.82 13.98
N LEU A 167 20.63 21.96 12.95
CA LEU A 167 19.62 23.01 12.85
C LEU A 167 18.57 22.87 13.94
N ASN A 168 18.21 21.66 14.37
CA ASN A 168 17.33 21.43 15.50
C ASN A 168 18.01 21.77 16.83
N ASP A 169 19.31 21.54 16.97
CA ASP A 169 20.07 21.99 18.13
C ASP A 169 20.28 23.51 18.11
N GLU A 170 20.48 24.12 16.94
CA GLU A 170 20.50 25.56 16.75
C GLU A 170 19.13 26.16 17.02
N VAL A 171 18.04 25.57 16.52
CA VAL A 171 16.66 25.97 16.80
C VAL A 171 16.39 25.75 18.28
N LYS A 172 16.74 24.63 18.89
CA LYS A 172 16.55 24.38 20.33
C LYS A 172 17.40 25.31 21.18
N ASN A 173 18.60 25.68 20.75
CA ASN A 173 19.39 26.70 21.40
C ASN A 173 18.82 28.09 21.14
N CYS A 174 18.22 28.32 19.97
CA CYS A 174 17.45 29.52 19.62
C CYS A 174 16.15 29.56 20.44
N SER A 175 15.52 28.42 20.74
CA SER A 175 14.35 28.19 21.58
C SER A 175 14.70 28.20 23.07
N LYS A 176 15.97 27.99 23.44
CA LYS A 176 16.52 28.23 24.77
C LYS A 176 17.00 29.68 24.92
N SER A 177 17.33 30.37 23.83
CA SER A 177 17.45 31.84 23.83
C SER A 177 16.09 32.53 23.66
N VAL A 178 15.08 31.81 23.17
CA VAL A 178 13.64 32.13 23.11
C VAL A 178 12.89 31.31 24.19
N SER A 179 13.61 30.81 25.20
CA SER A 179 13.02 30.51 26.50
C SER A 179 13.09 31.75 27.38
N ASN A 180 12.77 32.88 26.77
CA ASN A 180 12.09 33.94 27.47
C ASN A 180 10.68 33.85 26.90
N SER A 181 9.71 33.76 27.81
CA SER A 181 8.33 34.25 27.65
C SER A 181 8.20 35.21 26.47
N GLU A 182 7.05 35.20 25.77
CA GLU A 182 6.67 36.33 24.91
C GLU A 182 7.19 37.63 25.55
N PRO A 183 7.85 38.53 24.79
CA PRO A 183 8.47 39.70 25.40
C PRO A 183 7.40 40.48 26.17
N ILE A 184 7.69 40.79 27.43
CA ILE A 184 6.79 41.61 28.25
C ILE A 184 6.74 42.99 27.58
N LEU A 185 5.57 43.32 27.01
CA LEU A 185 5.32 44.62 26.41
C LEU A 185 4.98 45.65 27.48
N GLU A 186 4.22 45.24 28.49
CA GLU A 186 3.82 46.05 29.62
C GLU A 186 3.62 45.17 30.87
N GLU A 187 3.96 45.67 32.05
CA GLU A 187 3.69 45.00 33.31
C GLU A 187 3.14 46.02 34.32
N THR A 188 2.00 45.69 34.92
CA THR A 188 1.37 46.43 36.03
C THR A 188 1.29 45.55 37.27
N ASP A 189 0.77 46.04 38.39
CA ASP A 189 0.65 45.22 39.61
C ASP A 189 -0.20 43.96 39.38
N ARG A 190 -1.19 44.03 38.48
CA ARG A 190 -2.10 42.92 38.18
C ARG A 190 -1.73 42.15 36.92
N TYR A 191 -1.28 42.81 35.85
CA TYR A 191 -1.11 42.13 34.55
C TYR A 191 0.32 42.10 34.06
N LYS A 192 0.67 41.04 33.31
CA LYS A 192 1.79 41.05 32.37
C LYS A 192 1.23 40.93 30.96
N ILE A 193 1.44 41.95 30.15
CA ILE A 193 0.98 42.02 28.76
C ILE A 193 2.09 41.55 27.84
N PHE A 194 1.75 40.65 26.94
CA PHE A 194 2.63 40.09 25.95
C PHE A 194 2.13 40.42 24.54
N GLU A 195 2.82 39.93 23.51
CA GLU A 195 2.45 40.17 22.11
C GLU A 195 1.06 39.60 21.80
N SER A 196 0.85 38.30 22.08
CA SER A 196 -0.38 37.57 21.75
C SER A 196 -1.18 37.10 22.98
N THR A 197 -0.66 37.29 24.20
CA THR A 197 -1.33 36.88 25.43
C THR A 197 -1.25 37.96 26.52
N PHE A 198 -1.97 37.75 27.62
CA PHE A 198 -1.71 38.46 28.87
C PHE A 198 -1.91 37.55 30.08
N LEU A 199 -1.11 37.73 31.13
CA LEU A 199 -1.22 37.01 32.39
C LEU A 199 -1.91 37.89 33.45
N ASP A 200 -2.99 37.39 34.06
CA ASP A 200 -3.57 37.96 35.28
C ASP A 200 -2.88 37.35 36.51
N LYS A 201 -1.98 38.11 37.13
CA LYS A 201 -1.20 37.70 38.31
C LYS A 201 -2.05 37.47 39.55
N LYS A 202 -3.31 37.93 39.57
CA LYS A 202 -4.22 37.71 40.69
C LYS A 202 -4.79 36.29 40.67
N THR A 203 -5.00 35.74 39.49
CA THR A 203 -5.65 34.44 39.28
C THR A 203 -4.68 33.37 38.78
N ASP A 204 -3.45 33.74 38.43
CA ASP A 204 -2.46 32.89 37.76
C ASP A 204 -3.00 32.27 36.46
N LEU A 205 -3.90 32.98 35.78
CA LEU A 205 -4.49 32.60 34.51
C LEU A 205 -3.93 33.45 33.37
N MET A 206 -3.61 32.78 32.27
CA MET A 206 -3.16 33.43 31.05
C MET A 206 -4.25 33.40 30.00
N TRP A 207 -4.49 34.56 29.40
CA TRP A 207 -5.62 34.83 28.53
C TRP A 207 -5.14 35.10 27.11
N GLU A 208 -5.97 34.66 26.16
CA GLU A 208 -5.84 35.02 24.76
C GLU A 208 -6.04 36.53 24.59
N LYS A 209 -5.15 37.17 23.84
CA LYS A 209 -5.26 38.59 23.51
C LYS A 209 -5.89 38.75 22.12
N LYS A 210 -7.11 39.27 22.06
CA LYS A 210 -7.75 39.56 20.77
C LYS A 210 -7.08 40.74 20.07
N ASN A 211 -7.16 40.74 18.75
CA ASN A 211 -6.68 41.79 17.87
C ASN A 211 -7.80 42.21 16.89
N PRO A 212 -7.63 43.29 16.12
CA PRO A 212 -8.68 43.76 15.21
C PRO A 212 -9.15 42.75 14.16
N GLU A 213 -8.36 41.72 13.86
CA GLU A 213 -8.71 40.68 12.87
C GLU A 213 -9.64 39.60 13.45
N ASN A 214 -9.64 39.39 14.77
CA ASN A 214 -10.36 38.28 15.42
C ASN A 214 -11.22 38.67 16.63
N ILE A 215 -11.22 39.95 17.04
CA ILE A 215 -12.01 40.43 18.19
C ILE A 215 -13.52 40.40 17.90
N GLU A 216 -13.90 40.45 16.63
CA GLU A 216 -15.29 40.39 16.15
C GLU A 216 -15.72 38.98 15.72
N ASP A 217 -14.86 37.96 15.89
CA ASP A 217 -15.22 36.58 15.55
C ASP A 217 -16.30 36.05 16.51
N GLU A 218 -17.42 35.61 15.95
CA GLU A 218 -18.52 35.00 16.69
C GLU A 218 -18.60 33.49 16.44
N PHE A 219 -19.02 32.78 17.47
CA PHE A 219 -19.12 31.32 17.49
C PHE A 219 -20.42 30.91 18.15
N THR A 220 -21.03 29.82 17.67
CA THR A 220 -21.98 29.07 18.50
C THR A 220 -21.25 28.48 19.70
N TRP A 221 -21.99 28.12 20.76
CA TRP A 221 -21.37 27.55 21.96
C TRP A 221 -20.61 26.24 21.68
N LYS A 222 -21.00 25.48 20.66
CA LYS A 222 -20.27 24.28 20.26
C LYS A 222 -18.96 24.62 19.54
N GLU A 223 -18.97 25.65 18.70
CA GLU A 223 -17.82 26.06 17.90
C GLU A 223 -16.71 26.68 18.75
N VAL A 224 -17.04 27.27 19.92
CA VAL A 224 -16.02 27.82 20.82
C VAL A 224 -15.02 26.77 21.34
N PHE A 225 -15.46 25.51 21.51
CA PHE A 225 -14.54 24.43 21.89
C PHE A 225 -13.63 24.06 20.71
N SER A 226 -14.16 24.02 19.49
CA SER A 226 -13.36 23.84 18.28
C SER A 226 -12.36 24.99 18.09
N TYR A 227 -12.73 26.21 18.50
CA TYR A 227 -11.84 27.37 18.48
C TYR A 227 -10.65 27.19 19.42
N ALA A 228 -10.88 26.74 20.66
CA ALA A 228 -9.80 26.42 21.60
C ALA A 228 -8.86 25.33 21.05
N GLU A 229 -9.41 24.26 20.46
CA GLU A 229 -8.61 23.21 19.81
C GLU A 229 -7.77 23.74 18.64
N LYS A 230 -8.31 24.69 17.87
CA LYS A 230 -7.57 25.36 16.80
C LYS A 230 -6.37 26.13 17.36
N LEU A 231 -6.55 26.92 18.43
CA LEU A 231 -5.45 27.63 19.09
C LEU A 231 -4.35 26.66 19.57
N ASN A 232 -4.76 25.51 20.11
CA ASN A 232 -3.84 24.46 20.56
C ASN A 232 -3.02 23.88 19.42
N SER A 233 -3.67 23.54 18.31
CA SER A 233 -3.00 23.00 17.12
C SER A 233 -1.99 23.99 16.50
N GLN A 234 -2.22 25.30 16.70
CA GLN A 234 -1.39 26.37 16.17
C GLN A 234 -0.26 26.80 17.13
N ASN A 235 -0.18 26.23 18.34
CA ASN A 235 0.68 26.73 19.42
C ASN A 235 0.55 28.25 19.62
N TYR A 236 -0.69 28.76 19.65
CA TYR A 236 -0.96 30.19 19.77
C TYR A 236 -0.27 30.78 21.02
N GLY A 237 0.44 31.90 20.86
CA GLY A 237 1.25 32.52 21.92
C GLY A 237 2.40 31.63 22.45
N GLY A 238 2.76 30.56 21.73
CA GLY A 238 3.72 29.55 22.18
C GLY A 238 3.13 28.43 23.04
N TYR A 239 1.80 28.33 23.14
CA TYR A 239 1.11 27.42 24.05
C TYR A 239 0.05 26.54 23.36
N SER A 240 -0.15 25.34 23.89
CA SER A 240 -1.04 24.31 23.31
C SER A 240 -2.07 23.73 24.30
N ASN A 241 -2.36 24.45 25.38
CA ASN A 241 -3.31 24.06 26.42
C ASN A 241 -4.41 25.11 26.68
N TRP A 242 -4.82 25.84 25.65
CA TRP A 242 -5.97 26.73 25.63
C TRP A 242 -7.28 25.97 25.82
N ARG A 243 -8.17 26.57 26.61
CA ARG A 243 -9.53 26.09 26.89
C ARG A 243 -10.52 27.24 26.93
N VAL A 244 -11.80 26.91 26.79
CA VAL A 244 -12.90 27.85 27.04
C VAL A 244 -12.94 28.16 28.55
N PRO A 245 -13.00 29.42 28.98
CA PRO A 245 -13.02 29.79 30.39
C PRO A 245 -14.35 29.43 31.04
N THR A 246 -14.31 29.18 32.34
CA THR A 246 -15.51 29.10 33.16
C THR A 246 -16.12 30.49 33.37
N ARG A 247 -17.40 30.53 33.73
CA ARG A 247 -18.14 31.73 34.10
C ARG A 247 -17.46 32.44 35.27
N ASP A 248 -16.97 31.69 36.25
CA ASP A 248 -16.29 32.26 37.42
C ASP A 248 -14.97 32.91 37.03
N GLU A 249 -14.18 32.30 36.15
CA GLU A 249 -12.93 32.87 35.64
C GLU A 249 -13.19 34.16 34.84
N LEU A 250 -14.15 34.17 33.93
CA LEU A 250 -14.52 35.38 33.18
C LEU A 250 -14.93 36.54 34.08
N LYS A 251 -15.71 36.25 35.14
CA LYS A 251 -16.11 37.28 36.13
C LYS A 251 -14.92 37.89 36.86
N THR A 252 -13.81 37.17 37.01
CA THR A 252 -12.62 37.75 37.67
C THR A 252 -12.03 38.93 36.90
N LEU A 253 -12.27 39.02 35.59
CA LEU A 253 -11.81 40.11 34.74
C LEU A 253 -12.63 41.40 34.94
N LEU A 254 -13.87 41.29 35.43
CA LEU A 254 -14.75 42.45 35.64
C LEU A 254 -14.24 43.33 36.78
N THR A 255 -14.16 44.63 36.54
CA THR A 255 -13.86 45.64 37.58
C THR A 255 -15.09 45.92 38.45
N GLU A 256 -16.27 45.86 37.85
CA GLU A 256 -17.56 45.98 38.53
C GLU A 256 -18.47 44.87 38.03
N TYR A 257 -19.19 44.23 38.96
CA TYR A 257 -20.10 43.12 38.64
C TYR A 257 -21.46 43.36 39.30
N TYR A 258 -22.50 43.43 38.48
CA TYR A 258 -23.88 43.57 38.92
C TYR A 258 -24.39 42.27 39.54
N GLY A 259 -24.11 41.14 38.89
CA GLY A 259 -24.76 39.86 39.15
C GLY A 259 -25.28 39.22 37.87
N GLU A 260 -26.09 38.19 38.07
CA GLU A 260 -26.93 37.62 37.02
C GLU A 260 -27.95 38.67 36.58
N HIS A 261 -28.06 38.90 35.26
CA HIS A 261 -28.89 39.97 34.73
C HIS A 261 -30.37 39.81 35.13
N ASP A 262 -30.86 40.77 35.89
CA ASP A 262 -32.29 41.00 36.10
C ASP A 262 -32.67 42.36 35.51
N TYR A 263 -33.81 42.41 34.83
CA TYR A 263 -34.27 43.60 34.09
C TYR A 263 -34.82 44.71 35.00
N ASN A 264 -34.76 44.56 36.33
CA ASN A 264 -35.47 45.45 37.26
C ASN A 264 -34.59 46.55 37.85
N TYR A 265 -33.30 46.30 38.05
CA TYR A 265 -32.40 47.26 38.69
C TYR A 265 -31.11 47.54 37.92
N TRP A 266 -30.88 46.84 36.81
CA TRP A 266 -29.65 46.98 36.03
C TRP A 266 -29.44 48.42 35.53
N ASP A 267 -30.44 49.10 34.97
CA ASP A 267 -30.29 50.49 34.47
C ASP A 267 -29.77 51.44 35.56
N SER A 268 -30.35 51.36 36.76
CA SER A 268 -29.95 52.19 37.90
C SER A 268 -28.55 51.85 38.40
N TRP A 269 -28.18 50.56 38.38
CA TRP A 269 -26.83 50.14 38.71
C TRP A 269 -25.84 50.61 37.66
N PHE A 270 -26.13 50.39 36.38
CA PHE A 270 -25.27 50.76 35.26
C PHE A 270 -25.00 52.26 35.25
N ASP A 271 -26.02 53.10 35.44
CA ASP A 271 -25.85 54.56 35.51
C ASP A 271 -24.90 55.00 36.62
N LYS A 272 -24.88 54.28 37.75
CA LYS A 272 -23.97 54.56 38.87
C LYS A 272 -22.53 54.10 38.61
N HIS A 273 -22.33 53.09 37.77
CA HIS A 273 -21.04 52.44 37.57
C HIS A 273 -20.40 52.73 36.21
N LYS A 274 -21.15 53.17 35.19
CA LYS A 274 -20.68 53.35 33.80
C LYS A 274 -19.44 54.23 33.63
N ASN A 275 -19.17 55.13 34.57
CA ASN A 275 -17.98 55.99 34.59
C ASN A 275 -16.70 55.25 34.98
N LYS A 276 -16.79 54.02 35.49
CA LYS A 276 -15.66 53.15 35.82
C LYS A 276 -15.22 52.25 34.66
N ARG A 277 -15.89 52.36 33.50
CA ARG A 277 -15.58 51.57 32.31
C ARG A 277 -14.36 52.13 31.58
N ASN A 278 -13.55 51.23 31.05
CA ASN A 278 -12.42 51.53 30.17
C ASN A 278 -12.71 50.94 28.80
N ASN A 279 -12.54 51.72 27.74
CA ASN A 279 -12.93 51.32 26.37
C ASN A 279 -14.34 50.72 26.32
N GLU A 280 -15.28 51.40 26.97
CA GLU A 280 -16.71 51.04 27.08
C GLU A 280 -17.02 49.74 27.83
N ARG A 281 -16.01 49.11 28.44
CA ARG A 281 -16.12 47.84 29.19
C ARG A 281 -15.79 48.01 30.67
N PHE A 282 -16.44 47.24 31.54
CA PHE A 282 -16.08 47.05 32.95
C PHE A 282 -14.85 46.14 33.09
N LEU A 283 -13.75 46.52 32.45
CA LEU A 283 -12.45 45.84 32.50
C LEU A 283 -11.38 46.82 32.96
N ASP A 284 -10.27 46.30 33.47
CA ASP A 284 -9.08 47.11 33.72
C ASP A 284 -8.58 47.71 32.40
N ASN A 285 -8.04 48.94 32.45
CA ASN A 285 -7.68 49.70 31.26
C ASN A 285 -6.69 48.94 30.37
N GLU A 286 -5.72 48.28 31.00
CA GLU A 286 -4.63 47.52 30.38
C GLU A 286 -5.12 46.40 29.45
N ILE A 287 -6.25 45.77 29.77
CA ILE A 287 -6.77 44.60 29.02
C ILE A 287 -8.04 44.89 28.23
N SER A 288 -8.69 46.03 28.50
CA SER A 288 -10.02 46.37 27.96
C SER A 288 -10.09 46.40 26.43
N GLN A 289 -8.98 46.67 25.74
CA GLN A 289 -8.91 46.67 24.28
C GLN A 289 -8.66 45.28 23.65
N PHE A 290 -8.29 44.28 24.44
CA PHE A 290 -7.91 42.94 23.98
C PHE A 290 -9.02 41.90 24.17
N LEU A 291 -10.19 42.33 24.64
CA LEU A 291 -11.30 41.46 24.95
C LEU A 291 -12.57 41.90 24.20
N PRO A 292 -13.40 40.94 23.76
CA PRO A 292 -14.67 41.27 23.13
C PRO A 292 -15.63 41.96 24.11
N TYR A 293 -16.82 42.35 23.65
CA TYR A 293 -17.85 42.97 24.51
C TYR A 293 -18.46 41.99 25.51
N HIS A 294 -18.50 40.71 25.17
CA HIS A 294 -18.96 39.62 26.02
C HIS A 294 -18.27 38.32 25.60
N SER A 295 -18.32 37.28 26.41
CA SER A 295 -17.71 36.00 26.04
C SER A 295 -18.51 34.79 26.51
N TRP A 296 -18.57 33.76 25.66
CA TRP A 296 -19.01 32.43 26.06
C TRP A 296 -18.18 31.89 27.22
N SER A 297 -18.86 31.24 28.17
CA SER A 297 -18.22 30.37 29.15
C SER A 297 -18.46 28.91 28.83
N SER A 298 -17.69 28.03 29.44
CA SER A 298 -17.91 26.58 29.41
C SER A 298 -19.11 26.11 30.23
N ASP A 299 -19.75 26.99 31.02
CA ASP A 299 -20.81 26.60 31.95
C ASP A 299 -22.20 26.53 31.29
N ILE A 300 -22.92 25.44 31.56
CA ILE A 300 -24.28 25.21 31.08
C ILE A 300 -25.28 26.03 31.94
N GLY A 301 -26.33 26.55 31.29
CA GLY A 301 -27.42 27.32 31.92
C GLY A 301 -28.30 26.49 32.88
N LYS A 302 -29.16 27.17 33.64
CA LYS A 302 -29.92 26.57 34.77
C LYS A 302 -31.06 25.61 34.37
N ASP A 303 -31.77 25.87 33.27
CA ASP A 303 -33.13 25.30 33.10
C ASP A 303 -33.34 24.39 31.89
N ASN A 304 -32.36 24.25 30.99
CA ASN A 304 -32.37 23.30 29.88
C ASN A 304 -30.98 23.25 29.24
N ASN A 305 -30.47 22.06 28.91
CA ASN A 305 -29.16 21.86 28.26
C ASN A 305 -28.99 22.58 26.89
N SER A 306 -29.92 23.45 26.50
CA SER A 306 -29.86 24.30 25.30
C SER A 306 -29.30 25.70 25.56
N GLY A 307 -29.02 26.06 26.82
CA GLY A 307 -28.47 27.37 27.20
C GLY A 307 -27.09 27.27 27.84
N SER A 308 -26.27 28.31 27.68
CA SER A 308 -24.96 28.43 28.35
C SER A 308 -24.69 29.86 28.78
N TRP A 309 -23.78 30.03 29.75
CA TRP A 309 -23.51 31.33 30.34
C TRP A 309 -22.60 32.18 29.48
N VAL A 310 -22.92 33.46 29.40
CA VAL A 310 -22.11 34.52 28.80
C VAL A 310 -21.86 35.57 29.88
N VAL A 311 -20.62 36.05 29.97
CA VAL A 311 -20.26 37.22 30.79
C VAL A 311 -20.17 38.42 29.86
N ASN A 312 -20.89 39.49 30.18
CA ASN A 312 -20.93 40.73 29.40
C ASN A 312 -20.05 41.79 30.06
N PHE A 313 -18.98 42.15 29.37
CA PHE A 313 -18.00 43.11 29.84
C PHE A 313 -18.47 44.55 29.66
N ASP A 314 -19.29 44.87 28.65
CA ASP A 314 -19.84 46.22 28.46
C ASP A 314 -20.81 46.61 29.57
N ASP A 315 -21.59 45.63 30.01
CA ASP A 315 -22.74 45.82 30.89
C ASP A 315 -22.51 45.33 32.33
N GLY A 316 -21.43 44.59 32.58
CA GLY A 316 -21.02 44.18 33.92
C GLY A 316 -21.91 43.11 34.56
N TYR A 317 -22.66 42.35 33.76
CA TYR A 317 -23.49 41.24 34.22
C TYR A 317 -23.12 39.94 33.55
N ASP A 318 -23.65 38.83 34.05
CA ASP A 318 -23.69 37.58 33.31
C ASP A 318 -25.13 37.09 33.09
N SER A 319 -25.31 36.30 32.05
CA SER A 319 -26.63 35.84 31.66
C SER A 319 -26.52 34.58 30.82
N TRP A 320 -27.58 33.78 30.78
CA TRP A 320 -27.61 32.63 29.89
C TRP A 320 -28.08 33.05 28.49
N ARG A 321 -27.58 32.34 27.47
CA ARG A 321 -27.93 32.50 26.06
C ARG A 321 -28.14 31.13 25.42
N TYR A 322 -28.97 31.06 24.39
CA TYR A 322 -29.15 29.84 23.62
C TYR A 322 -27.85 29.46 22.91
N GLN A 323 -27.44 28.19 23.03
CA GLN A 323 -26.18 27.67 22.48
C GLN A 323 -26.09 27.77 20.94
N THR A 324 -27.23 27.92 20.27
CA THR A 324 -27.33 28.09 18.80
C THR A 324 -27.11 29.52 18.34
N GLY A 325 -26.99 30.49 19.25
CA GLY A 325 -26.70 31.88 18.91
C GLY A 325 -25.20 32.11 18.78
N ASP A 326 -24.82 32.98 17.84
CA ASP A 326 -23.43 33.40 17.65
C ASP A 326 -23.05 34.45 18.69
N ARG A 327 -21.94 34.25 19.39
CA ARG A 327 -21.40 35.18 20.40
C ARG A 327 -19.88 35.12 20.38
N PHE A 328 -19.23 36.15 20.88
CA PHE A 328 -17.76 36.17 20.93
C PHE A 328 -17.21 35.18 21.96
N ALA A 329 -15.92 34.88 21.81
CA ALA A 329 -15.19 33.96 22.65
C ALA A 329 -13.78 34.47 22.95
N VAL A 330 -13.28 34.20 24.15
CA VAL A 330 -11.87 34.32 24.52
C VAL A 330 -11.44 33.03 25.19
N CYS A 331 -10.24 32.55 24.91
CA CYS A 331 -9.69 31.37 25.58
C CYS A 331 -8.79 31.75 26.76
N VAL A 332 -8.68 30.82 27.69
CA VAL A 332 -7.80 30.89 28.87
C VAL A 332 -6.94 29.64 28.95
N ARG A 333 -5.82 29.71 29.65
CA ARG A 333 -5.01 28.55 30.02
C ARG A 333 -4.45 28.70 31.44
N ASP A 334 -4.18 27.55 32.03
CA ASP A 334 -3.44 27.43 33.30
C ASP A 334 -1.93 27.50 33.02
N LEU A 335 -1.15 28.06 33.96
CA LEU A 335 0.30 28.29 33.84
C LEU A 335 1.16 27.01 33.85
#